data_AF-M9ZZ67-F1
#
_entry.id   AF-M9ZZ67-F1
#
_cell.length_a   1.000
_cell.length_b   1.000
_cell.length_c   1.000
_cell.angle_alpha   90.00
_cell.angle_beta   90.00
_cell.angle_gamma   90.00
#
_symmetry.space_group_name_H-M   'P 1'
#
loop_
_entity.id
_entity.type
_entity.pdbx_description
1 polymer ?
#
loop_
_entity_poly.entity_id
_entity_poly.type
_entity_poly.pdbx_seq_one_letter_code
_entity_poly.pdbx_strand_id
1 'polypeptide(L)'
;GWVYQYVVLGAQRSLADLRAIQDWFVRYQLTKAQGVSEVASIGGFVKTYQVTVDPQKLQAYGVPLRQVSDVVRMSNQDVGGRVVEMAETECIIRGRGYLRGTGDLEKLVIKSMAGTPVFLRDIARVELVPDERRGIA
;
A
#
# COMPACT_ATOMS: atom_id res chain seq x y z
N GLY A 1 -9.66 -19.84 24.04
CA GLY A 1 -8.35 -19.91 24.71
C GLY A 1 -7.29 -20.23 23.68
N TRP A 2 -6.07 -19.72 23.85
CA TRP A 2 -4.95 -19.99 22.94
C TRP A 2 -4.45 -21.42 23.16
N VAL A 3 -4.36 -22.22 22.10
CA VAL A 3 -3.92 -23.62 22.21
C VAL A 3 -2.40 -23.73 22.05
N TYR A 4 -1.80 -22.91 21.17
CA TYR A 4 -0.36 -22.91 20.90
C TYR A 4 0.17 -21.50 20.58
N GLN A 5 1.43 -21.25 20.93
CA GLN A 5 2.19 -20.05 20.59
C GLN A 5 3.53 -20.43 19.98
N TYR A 6 4.01 -19.63 19.03
CA TYR A 6 5.32 -19.80 18.40
C TYR A 6 5.94 -18.44 18.08
N VAL A 7 7.24 -18.45 17.80
CA VAL A 7 8.00 -17.29 17.35
C VAL A 7 8.58 -17.55 15.97
N VAL A 8 8.62 -16.52 15.13
CA VAL A 8 9.25 -16.58 13.80
C VAL A 8 10.60 -15.86 13.90
N LEU A 9 11.69 -16.60 13.68
CA LEU A 9 13.06 -16.10 13.80
C LEU A 9 13.78 -16.14 12.43
N GLY A 10 14.63 -15.15 12.17
CA GLY A 10 15.47 -15.11 10.96
C GLY A 10 16.64 -14.16 11.11
N ALA A 11 17.87 -14.69 11.04
CA ALA A 11 19.10 -13.97 11.39
C ALA A 11 19.43 -12.75 10.51
N GLN A 12 18.87 -12.67 9.31
CA GLN A 12 19.11 -11.58 8.34
C GLN A 12 17.79 -10.99 7.82
N ARG A 13 16.73 -11.01 8.63
CA ARG A 13 15.41 -10.50 8.25
C ARG A 13 14.98 -9.40 9.21
N SER A 14 14.41 -8.33 8.66
CA SER A 14 13.80 -7.31 9.49
C SER A 14 12.53 -7.84 10.15
N LEU A 15 12.11 -7.24 11.26
CA LEU A 15 10.83 -7.54 11.89
C LEU A 15 9.64 -7.32 10.95
N ALA A 16 9.79 -6.45 9.94
CA ALA A 16 8.78 -6.23 8.91
C ALA A 16 8.71 -7.40 7.92
N ASP A 17 9.87 -7.97 7.55
CA ASP A 17 9.91 -9.14 6.67
C ASP A 17 9.37 -10.38 7.39
N LEU A 18 9.74 -10.57 8.66
CA LEU A 18 9.23 -11.67 9.48
C LEU A 18 7.71 -11.55 9.68
N ARG A 19 7.20 -10.33 9.90
CA ARG A 19 5.76 -10.07 9.97
C ARG A 19 5.06 -10.35 8.64
N ALA A 20 5.67 -9.99 7.52
CA ALA A 20 5.12 -10.30 6.20
C ALA A 20 5.06 -11.80 5.94
N ILE A 21 6.11 -12.55 6.30
CA ILE A 21 6.13 -14.02 6.21
C ILE A 21 5.03 -14.63 7.09
N GLN A 22 4.91 -14.16 8.32
CA GLN A 22 3.87 -14.61 9.24
C GLN A 22 2.47 -14.39 8.63
N ASP A 23 2.20 -13.17 8.16
CA ASP A 23 0.86 -12.76 7.76
C ASP A 23 0.43 -13.33 6.40
N TRP A 24 1.37 -13.45 5.46
CA TRP A 24 1.11 -13.82 4.07
C TRP A 24 1.51 -15.23 3.69
N PHE A 25 2.21 -15.96 4.57
CA PHE A 25 2.58 -17.34 4.33
C PHE A 25 2.16 -18.26 5.47
N VAL A 26 2.74 -18.09 6.67
CA VAL A 26 2.56 -19.02 7.79
C VAL A 26 1.09 -19.11 8.22
N ARG A 27 0.43 -17.96 8.39
CA ARG A 27 -0.99 -17.90 8.76
C ARG A 27 -1.85 -18.75 7.84
N TYR A 28 -1.72 -18.58 6.52
CA TYR A 28 -2.53 -19.31 5.53
C TYR A 28 -2.29 -20.82 5.55
N GLN A 29 -1.07 -21.28 5.86
CA GLN A 29 -0.81 -22.72 5.97
C GLN A 29 -1.41 -23.30 7.25
N LEU A 30 -1.29 -22.60 8.37
CA LEU A 30 -1.81 -23.06 9.66
C LEU A 30 -3.33 -23.03 9.75
N THR A 31 -3.99 -22.02 9.17
CA THR A 31 -5.46 -21.95 9.12
C THR A 31 -6.09 -23.13 8.37
N LYS A 32 -5.34 -23.81 7.48
CA LYS A 32 -5.84 -25.01 6.78
C LYS A 32 -5.82 -26.28 7.64
N ALA A 33 -5.09 -26.29 8.74
CA ALA A 33 -5.00 -27.46 9.59
C ALA A 33 -6.33 -27.73 10.31
N GLN A 34 -6.72 -29.00 10.40
CA GLN A 34 -7.96 -29.39 11.03
C GLN A 34 -7.96 -28.99 12.51
N GLY A 35 -9.04 -28.35 12.96
CA GLY A 35 -9.20 -27.88 14.35
C GLY A 35 -8.62 -26.49 14.63
N VAL A 36 -8.04 -25.80 13.64
CA VAL A 36 -7.59 -24.41 13.79
C VAL A 36 -8.71 -23.45 13.41
N SER A 37 -9.15 -22.63 14.37
CA SER A 37 -10.17 -21.60 14.13
C SER A 37 -9.57 -20.27 13.65
N GLU A 38 -8.43 -19.87 14.21
CA GLU A 38 -7.78 -18.59 13.90
C GLU A 38 -6.27 -18.65 14.19
N VAL A 39 -5.50 -17.88 13.42
CA VAL A 39 -4.07 -17.69 13.63
C VAL A 39 -3.79 -16.18 13.67
N ALA A 40 -3.75 -15.65 14.89
CA ALA A 40 -3.46 -14.25 15.15
C ALA A 40 -1.95 -13.97 15.13
N SER A 41 -1.56 -12.81 14.61
CA SER A 41 -0.17 -12.34 14.64
C SER A 41 0.03 -11.33 15.75
N ILE A 42 1.06 -11.53 16.55
CA ILE A 42 1.43 -10.63 17.66
C ILE A 42 2.84 -10.10 17.39
N GLY A 43 3.01 -8.78 17.51
CA GLY A 43 4.29 -8.11 17.28
C GLY A 43 4.67 -8.00 15.79
N GLY A 44 5.98 -7.79 15.54
CA GLY A 44 6.50 -7.45 14.20
C GLY A 44 6.06 -6.06 13.72
N PHE A 45 6.40 -5.72 12.47
CA PHE A 45 6.01 -4.45 11.85
C PHE A 45 5.23 -4.69 10.56
N VAL A 46 4.04 -4.11 10.43
CA VAL A 46 3.35 -4.07 9.14
C VAL A 46 4.00 -2.97 8.31
N LYS A 47 4.26 -3.23 7.02
CA LYS A 47 4.86 -2.22 6.13
C LYS A 47 3.77 -1.25 5.67
N THR A 48 3.95 0.04 5.94
CA THR A 48 3.02 1.10 5.55
C THR A 48 3.74 2.15 4.71
N TYR A 49 3.11 2.60 3.63
CA TYR A 49 3.59 3.76 2.89
C TYR A 49 3.08 5.03 3.57
N GLN A 50 3.99 5.81 4.15
CA GLN A 50 3.67 7.08 4.76
C GLN A 50 3.94 8.22 3.76
N VAL A 51 2.92 9.06 3.56
CA VAL A 51 3.01 10.28 2.75
C VAL A 51 3.00 11.48 3.69
N THR A 52 4.19 12.04 3.93
CA THR A 52 4.38 13.19 4.81
C THR A 52 4.37 14.47 3.98
N VAL A 53 3.28 15.23 4.08
CA VAL A 53 3.05 16.41 3.23
C VAL A 53 3.68 17.65 3.86
N ASP A 54 4.29 18.52 3.04
CA ASP A 54 4.87 19.79 3.48
C ASP A 54 3.83 20.93 3.34
N PRO A 55 3.37 21.52 4.46
CA PRO A 55 2.36 22.57 4.42
C PRO A 55 2.80 23.83 3.65
N GLN A 56 4.09 24.17 3.67
CA GLN A 56 4.59 25.34 2.95
C GLN A 56 4.53 25.11 1.45
N LYS A 57 4.87 23.90 0.99
CA LYS A 57 4.77 23.54 -0.42
C LYS A 57 3.32 23.45 -0.88
N LEU A 58 2.42 22.89 -0.07
CA LEU A 58 0.98 22.92 -0.38
C LEU A 58 0.48 24.33 -0.64
N GLN A 59 0.87 25.29 0.20
CA GLN A 59 0.51 26.69 0.01
C GLN A 59 1.14 27.28 -1.26
N ALA A 60 2.43 27.04 -1.49
CA ALA A 60 3.13 27.54 -2.67
C ALA A 60 2.53 27.05 -4.00
N TYR A 61 2.12 25.78 -4.07
CA TYR A 61 1.46 25.20 -5.25
C TYR A 61 -0.07 25.41 -5.27
N GLY A 62 -0.64 26.01 -4.22
CA GLY A 62 -2.08 26.20 -4.05
C GLY A 62 -2.84 24.86 -4.12
N VAL A 63 -2.34 23.84 -3.44
CA VAL A 63 -2.92 22.49 -3.38
C VAL A 63 -3.53 22.28 -1.98
N PRO A 64 -4.84 22.03 -1.85
CA PRO A 64 -5.43 21.66 -0.57
C PRO A 64 -5.03 20.24 -0.17
N LEU A 65 -4.84 20.00 1.13
CA LEU A 65 -4.48 18.66 1.65
C LEU A 65 -5.47 17.57 1.20
N ARG A 66 -6.77 17.90 1.13
CA ARG A 66 -7.82 16.98 0.67
C ARG A 66 -7.56 16.43 -0.74
N GLN A 67 -7.06 17.27 -1.64
CA GLN A 67 -6.73 16.86 -3.01
C GLN A 67 -5.63 15.81 -3.03
N VAL A 68 -4.65 15.91 -2.13
CA VAL A 68 -3.60 14.89 -1.98
C VAL A 68 -4.22 13.54 -1.59
N SER A 69 -5.08 13.51 -0.57
CA SER A 69 -5.73 12.28 -0.14
C SER A 69 -6.67 11.69 -1.20
N ASP A 70 -7.36 12.53 -1.96
CA ASP A 70 -8.27 12.09 -3.01
C ASP A 70 -7.51 11.48 -4.19
N VAL A 71 -6.42 12.12 -4.64
CA VAL A 71 -5.58 11.60 -5.71
C VAL A 71 -4.96 10.26 -5.32
N VAL A 72 -4.36 10.15 -4.13
CA VAL A 72 -3.77 8.88 -3.67
C VAL A 72 -4.81 7.76 -3.63
N ARG A 73 -6.04 8.06 -3.20
CA ARG A 73 -7.15 7.08 -3.18
C ARG A 73 -7.55 6.64 -4.59
N MET A 74 -7.72 7.59 -5.51
CA MET A 74 -8.11 7.31 -6.90
C MET A 74 -7.03 6.57 -7.68
N SER A 75 -5.76 6.86 -7.40
CA SER A 75 -4.62 6.25 -8.10
C SER A 75 -4.24 4.86 -7.59
N ASN A 76 -4.97 4.31 -6.62
CA ASN A 76 -4.80 2.93 -6.15
C ASN A 76 -6.04 2.08 -6.45
N GLN A 77 -6.76 2.40 -7.53
CA GLN A 77 -7.93 1.66 -7.99
C GLN A 77 -7.66 1.00 -9.35
N ASP A 78 -8.17 -0.21 -9.52
CA ASP A 78 -8.17 -0.92 -10.81
C ASP A 78 -9.48 -0.57 -11.54
N VAL A 79 -9.37 -0.19 -12.82
CA VAL A 79 -10.53 0.08 -13.68
C VAL A 79 -10.59 -0.96 -14.79
N GLY A 80 -11.69 -1.73 -14.83
CA GLY A 80 -11.95 -2.70 -15.89
C GLY A 80 -12.35 -1.99 -17.18
N GLY A 81 -11.54 -2.09 -18.23
CA GLY A 81 -11.70 -1.35 -19.49
C GLY A 81 -12.66 -1.98 -20.51
N ARG A 82 -13.44 -3.01 -20.12
CA ARG A 82 -14.28 -3.83 -21.01
C ARG A 82 -13.48 -4.51 -22.12
N VAL A 83 -14.19 -5.30 -22.93
CA VAL A 83 -13.64 -6.07 -24.06
C VAL A 83 -13.72 -5.22 -25.33
N VAL A 84 -12.65 -5.19 -26.12
CA VAL A 84 -12.68 -4.70 -27.51
C VAL A 84 -12.52 -5.91 -28.42
N GLU A 85 -13.47 -6.10 -29.31
CA GLU A 85 -13.44 -7.15 -30.33
C GLU A 85 -12.61 -6.66 -31.52
N MET A 86 -11.50 -7.33 -31.80
CA MET A 86 -10.68 -7.09 -32.99
C MET A 86 -10.52 -8.41 -33.72
N ALA A 87 -11.02 -8.47 -34.97
CA ALA A 87 -10.85 -9.60 -35.88
C ALA A 87 -11.17 -10.96 -35.22
N GLU A 88 -12.41 -11.14 -34.75
CA GLU A 88 -12.92 -12.38 -34.12
C GLU A 88 -12.20 -12.78 -32.81
N THR A 89 -11.39 -11.89 -32.24
CA THR A 89 -10.73 -12.09 -30.94
C THR A 89 -11.19 -11.03 -29.93
N GLU A 90 -11.70 -11.48 -28.79
CA GLU A 90 -12.02 -10.64 -27.65
C GLU A 90 -10.74 -10.26 -26.88
N CYS A 91 -10.34 -8.98 -26.93
CA CYS A 91 -9.22 -8.47 -26.16
C CYS A 91 -9.73 -7.75 -24.90
N ILE A 92 -9.37 -8.27 -23.73
CA ILE A 92 -9.71 -7.65 -22.44
C ILE A 92 -8.77 -6.46 -22.21
N ILE A 93 -9.33 -5.24 -22.14
CA ILE A 93 -8.57 -4.06 -21.75
C ILE A 93 -8.57 -3.97 -20.23
N ARG A 94 -7.38 -4.06 -19.62
CA ARG A 94 -7.17 -3.84 -18.18
C ARG A 94 -6.25 -2.65 -17.95
N GLY A 95 -6.77 -1.58 -17.36
CA GLY A 95 -5.96 -0.45 -16.90
C GLY A 95 -5.28 -0.81 -15.58
N ARG A 96 -3.99 -1.19 -15.61
CA ARG A 96 -3.26 -1.54 -14.37
C ARG A 96 -3.03 -0.28 -13.53
N GLY A 97 -3.84 -0.06 -12.50
CA GLY A 97 -3.75 1.10 -11.60
C GLY A 97 -3.06 0.88 -10.26
N TYR A 98 -2.52 -0.32 -9.97
CA TYR A 98 -1.91 -0.59 -8.66
C TYR A 98 -0.54 0.08 -8.50
N LEU A 99 -0.38 0.79 -7.40
CA LEU A 99 0.90 1.34 -6.94
C LEU A 99 1.77 0.20 -6.41
N ARG A 100 2.98 0.03 -6.96
CA ARG A 100 3.89 -1.08 -6.59
C ARG A 100 4.99 -0.67 -5.63
N GLY A 101 5.16 0.64 -5.39
CA GLY A 101 6.21 1.15 -4.53
C GLY A 101 6.14 2.65 -4.31
N THR A 102 7.11 3.17 -3.55
CA THR A 102 7.27 4.60 -3.27
C THR A 102 7.41 5.42 -4.56
N GLY A 103 8.16 4.91 -5.54
CA GLY A 103 8.38 5.60 -6.81
C GLY A 103 7.11 5.78 -7.66
N ASP A 104 6.10 4.93 -7.51
CA ASP A 104 4.81 5.10 -8.20
C ASP A 104 3.99 6.20 -7.50
N LEU A 105 3.96 6.19 -6.16
CA LEU A 105 3.35 7.23 -5.34
C LEU A 105 3.96 8.61 -5.63
N GLU A 106 5.29 8.70 -5.70
CA GLU A 106 6.03 9.94 -5.98
C GLU A 106 5.72 10.55 -7.35
N LYS A 107 5.30 9.74 -8.33
CA LYS A 107 4.95 10.16 -9.69
C LYS A 107 3.47 10.49 -9.85
N LEU A 108 2.66 10.39 -8.78
CA LEU A 108 1.26 10.79 -8.84
C LEU A 108 1.15 12.29 -9.13
N VAL A 109 0.39 12.62 -10.16
CA VAL A 109 0.11 14.01 -10.52
C VAL A 109 -1.01 14.51 -9.63
N ILE A 110 -0.69 15.49 -8.79
CA ILE A 110 -1.64 16.06 -7.83
C ILE A 110 -2.44 17.18 -8.49
N LYS A 111 -1.78 18.02 -9.28
CA LYS A 111 -2.38 19.17 -9.96
C LYS A 111 -1.60 19.47 -11.24
N SER A 112 -2.21 20.20 -12.18
CA SER A 112 -1.51 20.80 -13.32
C SER A 112 -1.65 22.32 -13.25
N MET A 113 -0.54 23.05 -13.39
CA MET A 113 -0.51 24.51 -13.44
C MET A 113 0.05 24.94 -14.79
N ALA A 114 -0.78 25.57 -15.62
CA ALA A 114 -0.40 26.04 -16.95
C ALA A 114 0.32 24.98 -17.82
N GLY A 115 -0.11 23.72 -17.72
CA GLY A 115 0.48 22.59 -18.47
C GLY A 115 1.69 21.93 -17.80
N THR A 116 2.18 22.47 -16.67
CA THR A 116 3.23 21.83 -15.89
C THR A 116 2.61 20.97 -14.77
N PRO A 117 2.87 19.65 -14.75
CA PRO A 117 2.36 18.78 -13.70
C PRO A 117 3.10 19.01 -12.38
N VAL A 118 2.35 19.02 -11.28
CA VAL A 118 2.86 19.00 -9.91
C VAL A 118 2.70 17.59 -9.37
N PHE A 119 3.82 16.95 -9.04
CA PHE A 119 3.86 15.58 -8.56
C PHE A 119 3.76 15.51 -7.03
N LEU A 120 3.40 14.33 -6.51
CA LEU A 120 3.36 14.10 -5.07
C LEU A 120 4.73 14.35 -4.44
N ARG A 121 5.83 13.93 -5.08
CA ARG A 121 7.20 14.19 -4.61
C ARG A 121 7.54 15.68 -4.47
N ASP A 122 6.85 16.55 -5.20
CA ASP A 122 7.12 17.99 -5.16
C ASP A 122 6.56 18.59 -3.87
N ILE A 123 5.50 18.01 -3.30
CA ILE A 123 4.78 18.55 -2.14
C ILE A 123 4.81 17.63 -0.89
N ALA A 124 5.29 16.41 -1.02
CA ALA A 124 5.31 15.41 0.05
C ALA A 124 6.51 14.47 -0.05
N ARG A 125 6.92 13.91 1.08
CA ARG A 125 7.91 12.83 1.18
C ARG A 125 7.18 11.50 1.33
N VAL A 126 7.54 10.52 0.51
CA VAL A 126 6.96 9.17 0.55
C VAL A 126 7.99 8.20 1.10
N GLU A 127 7.64 7.49 2.17
CA GLU A 127 8.55 6.55 2.83
C GLU A 127 7.85 5.25 3.16
N LEU A 128 8.60 4.15 3.10
CA LEU A 128 8.14 2.87 3.62
C LEU A 128 8.53 2.77 5.09
N VAL A 129 7.55 2.87 5.97
CA VAL A 129 7.75 2.86 7.42
C VAL A 129 7.04 1.69 8.07
N PRO A 130 7.48 1.25 9.27
CA PRO A 130 6.68 0.43 10.15
C PRO A 130 5.34 1.11 10.48
N ASP A 131 4.25 0.36 10.43
CA ASP A 131 2.93 0.83 10.84
C ASP A 131 2.93 1.30 12.29
N GLU A 132 2.12 2.34 12.56
CA GLU A 132 2.04 2.92 13.90
C GLU A 132 1.58 1.87 14.91
N ARG A 133 2.32 1.76 16.02
CA ARG A 133 1.83 1.02 17.18
C ARG A 133 0.75 1.86 17.84
N ARG A 134 -0.52 1.62 17.51
CA ARG A 134 -1.59 1.91 18.47
C ARG A 134 -1.39 0.95 19.62
N GLY A 135 -0.77 1.45 20.69
CA GLY A 135 -0.50 0.69 21.90
C GLY A 135 -1.76 -0.06 22.30
N ILE A 136 -1.62 -1.38 22.46
CA ILE A 136 -2.61 -2.21 23.14
C ILE A 136 -2.60 -1.71 24.59
N ALA A 137 -3.69 -1.06 25.01
CA ALA A 137 -4.03 -0.92 26.42
C ALA A 137 -4.76 -2.19 26.87
#